data_AF-A0A060W117-F1
#
_entry.id   AF-A0A060W117-F1
#
_cell.length_a   1.000
_cell.length_b   1.000
_cell.length_c   1.000
_cell.angle_alpha   90.00
_cell.angle_beta   90.00
_cell.angle_gamma   90.00
#
_symmetry.space_group_name_H-M   'P 1'
#
loop_
_entity.id
_entity.type
_entity.pdbx_description
1 polymer ?
#
loop_
_entity_poly.entity_id
_entity_poly.type
_entity_poly.pdbx_seq_one_letter_code
_entity_poly.pdbx_strand_id
1 'polypeptide(L)'
;MYACGAHDLGLNFINELIVRFCHCPKWVGRQAFAFICQAIVEEDCMPMDQFAQHLLPSLLSLSSDPVANVRVLVAKALRQSVMEKAYFKEPGSAYSDELEETVMALQADKDRDSHGISSDA
;
A
#
# COMPACT_ATOMS: atom_id res chain seq x y z
N MET A 1 6.43 29.58 -14.17
CA MET A 1 4.97 29.29 -14.19
C MET A 1 4.63 27.87 -14.63
N TYR A 2 5.37 27.23 -15.54
CA TYR A 2 5.12 25.84 -15.96
C TYR A 2 5.25 24.76 -14.86
N ALA A 3 6.12 24.97 -13.85
CA ALA A 3 6.30 24.01 -12.76
C ALA A 3 5.09 23.91 -11.81
N CYS A 4 4.31 24.99 -11.66
CA CYS A 4 3.13 25.01 -10.79
C CYS A 4 2.01 24.13 -11.35
N GLY A 5 1.70 24.28 -12.65
CA GLY A 5 0.64 23.50 -13.29
C GLY A 5 0.95 22.00 -13.42
N ALA A 6 2.23 21.62 -13.57
CA ALA A 6 2.63 20.21 -13.57
C ALA A 6 2.52 19.56 -12.18
N HIS A 7 2.84 20.31 -11.13
CA HIS A 7 2.67 19.85 -9.75
C HIS A 7 1.19 19.65 -9.40
N ASP A 8 0.34 20.61 -9.76
CA ASP A 8 -1.12 20.52 -9.56
C ASP A 8 -1.72 19.33 -10.32
N LEU A 9 -1.28 19.08 -11.55
CA LEU A 9 -1.71 17.91 -12.33
C LEU A 9 -1.32 16.59 -11.66
N GLY A 10 -0.08 16.49 -11.15
CA GLY A 10 0.40 15.30 -10.44
C GLY A 10 -0.39 15.02 -9.16
N LEU A 11 -0.65 16.05 -8.36
CA LEU A 11 -1.46 15.92 -7.14
C LEU A 11 -2.91 15.53 -7.45
N ASN A 12 -3.52 16.12 -8.48
CA ASN A 12 -4.85 15.74 -8.93
C ASN A 12 -4.91 14.28 -9.39
N PHE A 13 -3.88 13.81 -10.10
CA PHE A 13 -3.78 12.41 -10.53
C PHE A 13 -3.68 11.45 -9.33
N ILE A 14 -2.83 11.77 -8.34
CA ILE A 14 -2.69 10.98 -7.12
C ILE A 14 -4.02 10.93 -6.36
N ASN A 15 -4.71 12.06 -6.22
CA ASN A 15 -6.00 12.11 -5.56
C ASN A 15 -7.06 11.26 -6.28
N GLU A 16 -7.10 11.31 -7.61
CA GLU A 16 -7.97 10.44 -8.42
C GLU A 16 -7.65 8.95 -8.24
N LEU A 17 -6.37 8.56 -8.11
CA LEU A 17 -6.01 7.18 -7.80
C LEU A 17 -6.60 6.72 -6.46
N ILE A 18 -6.49 7.56 -5.44
CA ILE A 18 -7.01 7.27 -4.09
C ILE A 18 -8.54 7.16 -4.13
N VAL A 19 -9.22 8.17 -4.67
CA VAL A 19 -10.68 8.23 -4.72
C VAL A 19 -11.26 7.07 -5.53
N ARG A 20 -10.66 6.73 -6.67
CA ARG A 20 -11.22 5.72 -7.59
C ARG A 20 -10.88 4.29 -7.20
N PHE A 21 -9.70 4.05 -6.64
CA PHE A 21 -9.22 2.70 -6.36
C PHE A 21 -9.15 2.39 -4.87
N CYS A 22 -8.53 3.23 -4.04
CA CYS A 22 -8.44 2.99 -2.58
C CYS A 22 -9.83 2.98 -1.92
N HIS A 23 -10.69 3.94 -2.29
CA HIS A 23 -12.07 4.01 -1.78
C HIS A 23 -13.09 3.27 -2.65
N CYS A 24 -12.63 2.41 -3.57
CA CYS A 24 -13.52 1.69 -4.46
C CYS A 24 -14.46 0.77 -3.64
N PRO A 25 -15.79 0.80 -3.89
CA PRO A 25 -16.71 -0.11 -3.19
C PRO A 25 -16.43 -1.57 -3.53
N LYS A 26 -15.90 -1.85 -4.73
CA LYS A 26 -15.52 -3.19 -5.16
C LYS A 26 -14.11 -3.50 -4.67
N TRP A 27 -13.95 -4.66 -4.03
CA TRP A 27 -12.65 -5.15 -3.54
C TRP A 27 -11.58 -5.21 -4.64
N VAL A 28 -11.97 -5.55 -5.88
CA VAL A 28 -11.07 -5.57 -7.04
C VAL A 28 -10.42 -4.20 -7.28
N GLY A 29 -11.15 -3.11 -7.10
CA GLY A 29 -10.58 -1.76 -7.25
C GLY A 29 -9.54 -1.45 -6.18
N ARG A 30 -9.76 -1.91 -4.95
CA ARG A 30 -8.81 -1.74 -3.83
C ARG A 30 -7.56 -2.60 -4.01
N GLN A 31 -7.70 -3.79 -4.57
CA GLN A 31 -6.55 -4.60 -5.00
C GLN A 31 -5.75 -3.91 -6.10
N ALA A 32 -6.43 -3.31 -7.08
CA ALA A 32 -5.76 -2.55 -8.13
C ALA A 32 -4.95 -1.39 -7.54
N PHE A 33 -5.45 -0.71 -6.50
CA PHE A 33 -4.68 0.31 -5.79
C PHE A 33 -3.36 -0.26 -5.23
N ALA A 34 -3.40 -1.40 -4.54
CA ALA A 34 -2.19 -2.03 -4.01
C ALA A 34 -1.19 -2.39 -5.12
N PHE A 35 -1.67 -2.92 -6.25
CA PHE A 35 -0.81 -3.19 -7.42
C PHE A 35 -0.24 -1.92 -8.06
N ILE A 36 -1.02 -0.85 -8.14
CA ILE A 36 -0.55 0.44 -8.66
C ILE A 36 0.56 1.00 -7.75
N CYS A 37 0.36 0.99 -6.44
CA CYS A 37 1.39 1.40 -5.48
C CYS A 37 2.66 0.55 -5.62
N GLN A 38 2.51 -0.78 -5.74
CA GLN A 38 3.63 -1.69 -6.00
C GLN A 38 4.39 -1.31 -7.28
N ALA A 39 3.69 -1.13 -8.40
CA ALA A 39 4.32 -0.76 -9.67
C ALA A 39 5.01 0.61 -9.62
N ILE A 40 4.41 1.61 -8.96
CA ILE A 40 5.02 2.93 -8.78
C ILE A 40 6.35 2.83 -8.05
N VAL A 41 6.41 1.98 -7.02
CA VAL A 41 7.62 1.75 -6.23
C VAL A 41 8.64 0.94 -7.03
N GLU A 42 8.24 -0.17 -7.65
CA GLU A 42 9.16 -1.04 -8.40
C GLU A 42 9.80 -0.34 -9.60
N GLU A 43 9.02 0.46 -10.33
CA GLU A 43 9.46 1.18 -11.53
C GLU A 43 10.04 2.58 -11.23
N ASP A 44 10.16 2.97 -9.96
CA ASP A 44 10.66 4.29 -9.53
C ASP A 44 9.94 5.46 -10.24
N CYS A 45 8.62 5.33 -10.45
CA CYS A 45 7.80 6.29 -11.17
C CYS A 45 7.70 7.66 -10.47
N MET A 46 8.04 7.73 -9.18
CA MET A 46 8.09 8.98 -8.41
C MET A 46 9.10 8.89 -7.27
N PRO A 47 9.60 10.03 -6.75
CA PRO A 47 10.42 10.07 -5.55
C PRO A 47 9.74 9.41 -4.33
N MET A 48 10.50 8.66 -3.53
CA MET A 48 9.95 7.88 -2.40
C MET A 48 9.39 8.76 -1.28
N ASP A 49 9.89 9.97 -1.10
CA ASP A 49 9.33 10.97 -0.18
C ASP A 49 7.92 11.38 -0.60
N GLN A 50 7.68 11.60 -1.90
CA GLN A 50 6.35 11.90 -2.42
C GLN A 50 5.41 10.68 -2.33
N PHE A 51 5.93 9.47 -2.59
CA PHE A 51 5.14 8.24 -2.38
C PHE A 51 4.72 8.10 -0.92
N ALA A 52 5.67 8.28 0.01
CA ALA A 52 5.44 8.19 1.45
C ALA A 52 4.44 9.24 1.93
N GLN A 53 4.51 10.46 1.38
CA GLN A 53 3.60 11.54 1.75
C GLN A 53 2.17 11.34 1.21
N HIS A 54 2.01 10.84 -0.01
CA HIS A 54 0.73 10.92 -0.70
C HIS A 54 0.02 9.58 -0.91
N LEU A 55 0.75 8.48 -1.11
CA LEU A 55 0.16 7.18 -1.46
C LEU A 55 0.26 6.16 -0.33
N LEU A 56 1.36 6.19 0.42
CA LEU A 56 1.60 5.25 1.51
C LEU A 56 0.50 5.27 2.59
N PRO A 57 -0.04 6.43 3.05
CA PRO A 57 -1.09 6.43 4.07
C PRO A 57 -2.37 5.73 3.59
N SER A 58 -2.73 5.93 2.32
CA SER A 58 -3.87 5.24 1.70
C SER A 58 -3.60 3.74 1.55
N LEU A 59 -2.37 3.34 1.18
CA LEU A 59 -2.00 1.92 1.11
C LEU A 59 -2.06 1.24 2.49
N LEU A 60 -1.54 1.90 3.52
CA LEU A 60 -1.59 1.43 4.91
C LEU A 60 -3.04 1.31 5.41
N SER A 61 -3.93 2.22 5.03
CA SER A 61 -5.35 2.12 5.41
C SER A 61 -6.03 0.83 4.92
N LEU A 62 -5.57 0.27 3.79
CA LEU A 62 -6.05 -1.01 3.26
C LEU A 62 -5.53 -2.23 4.03
N SER A 63 -4.57 -2.06 4.95
CA SER A 63 -4.13 -3.15 5.83
C SER A 63 -5.26 -3.65 6.74
N SER A 64 -6.26 -2.82 7.01
CA SER A 64 -7.45 -3.16 7.80
C SER A 64 -8.68 -3.47 6.93
N ASP A 65 -8.50 -3.74 5.63
CA ASP A 65 -9.62 -4.01 4.72
C ASP A 65 -10.44 -5.23 5.18
N PRO A 66 -11.77 -5.21 5.10
CA PRO A 66 -12.58 -6.38 5.47
C PRO A 66 -12.31 -7.62 4.61
N VAL A 67 -11.79 -7.45 3.39
CA VAL A 67 -11.51 -8.57 2.46
C VAL A 67 -10.06 -9.04 2.61
N ALA A 68 -9.88 -10.28 3.08
CA ALA A 68 -8.55 -10.89 3.30
C ALA A 68 -7.66 -10.84 2.04
N ASN A 69 -8.23 -11.06 0.85
CA ASN A 69 -7.48 -11.00 -0.40
C ASN A 69 -6.92 -9.59 -0.72
N VAL A 70 -7.56 -8.52 -0.22
CA VAL A 70 -7.01 -7.16 -0.30
C VAL A 70 -5.82 -7.05 0.66
N ARG A 71 -6.01 -7.45 1.93
CA ARG A 71 -4.97 -7.44 2.97
C ARG A 71 -3.69 -8.20 2.55
N VAL A 72 -3.85 -9.37 1.93
CA VAL A 72 -2.72 -10.18 1.40
C VAL A 72 -1.92 -9.43 0.33
N LEU A 73 -2.59 -8.72 -0.58
CA LEU A 73 -1.89 -7.94 -1.62
C LEU A 73 -1.21 -6.70 -1.06
N VAL A 74 -1.81 -6.04 -0.06
CA VAL A 74 -1.16 -4.95 0.67
C VAL A 74 0.11 -5.46 1.35
N ALA A 75 0.02 -6.58 2.08
CA ALA A 75 1.18 -7.20 2.72
C ALA A 75 2.29 -7.52 1.72
N LYS A 76 1.92 -8.02 0.54
CA LYS A 76 2.85 -8.29 -0.55
C LYS A 76 3.53 -7.01 -1.05
N ALA A 77 2.76 -5.97 -1.37
CA ALA A 77 3.28 -4.69 -1.85
C ALA A 77 4.23 -4.05 -0.83
N LEU A 78 3.84 -4.02 0.44
CA LEU A 78 4.67 -3.48 1.52
C LEU A 78 5.98 -4.25 1.66
N ARG A 79 5.91 -5.58 1.81
CA ARG A 79 7.09 -6.40 2.11
C ARG A 79 8.01 -6.62 0.92
N GLN A 80 7.48 -6.76 -0.29
CA GLN A 80 8.28 -7.12 -1.47
C GLN A 80 8.77 -5.90 -2.25
N SER A 81 8.17 -4.73 -2.03
CA SER A 81 8.46 -3.54 -2.84
C SER A 81 8.77 -2.32 -1.97
N VAL A 82 7.83 -1.88 -1.10
CA VAL A 82 8.01 -0.65 -0.31
C VAL A 82 9.21 -0.77 0.64
N MET A 83 9.21 -1.79 1.50
CA MET A 83 10.27 -2.01 2.48
C MET A 83 11.61 -2.34 1.84
N GLU A 84 11.66 -2.66 0.54
CA GLU A 84 12.92 -2.92 -0.16
C GLU A 84 13.69 -1.65 -0.55
N LYS A 85 13.00 -0.50 -0.59
CA LYS A 85 13.63 0.78 -0.93
C LYS A 85 14.44 1.34 0.24
N ALA A 86 15.63 1.85 -0.08
CA ALA A 86 16.56 2.40 0.91
C ALA A 86 15.91 3.48 1.80
N TYR A 87 15.04 4.32 1.21
CA TYR A 87 14.29 5.36 1.93
C TYR A 87 13.53 4.84 3.16
N PHE A 88 12.97 3.63 3.10
CA PHE A 88 12.22 3.02 4.21
C PHE A 88 13.10 2.15 5.13
N LYS A 89 14.35 1.87 4.74
CA LYS A 89 15.31 1.08 5.53
C LYS A 89 16.21 1.94 6.42
N GLU A 90 16.19 3.27 6.25
CA GLU A 90 17.04 4.16 7.04
C GLU A 90 16.64 4.14 8.52
N PRO A 91 17.58 3.86 9.44
CA PRO A 91 17.32 3.90 10.88
C PRO A 91 16.84 5.29 11.31
N GLY A 92 15.66 5.36 11.92
CA GLY A 92 15.03 6.62 12.32
C GLY A 92 14.10 7.24 11.28
N SER A 93 13.82 6.55 10.16
CA SER A 93 12.71 6.93 9.30
C SER A 93 11.39 6.77 10.06
N ALA A 94 10.50 7.77 9.97
CA ALA A 94 9.21 7.75 10.67
C ALA A 94 8.30 6.58 10.25
N TYR A 95 8.60 5.94 9.12
CA TYR A 95 7.78 4.91 8.50
C TYR A 95 8.30 3.49 8.73
N SER A 96 9.57 3.28 9.12
CA SER A 96 10.14 1.93 9.27
C SER A 96 9.38 1.10 10.30
N ASP A 97 9.16 1.67 11.49
CA ASP A 97 8.48 0.97 12.59
C ASP A 97 7.01 0.70 12.24
N GLU A 98 6.32 1.68 11.65
CA GLU A 98 4.91 1.54 11.22
C GLU A 98 4.74 0.48 10.14
N LEU A 99 5.65 0.44 9.16
CA LEU A 99 5.66 -0.57 8.09
C LEU A 99 5.89 -1.97 8.64
N GLU A 100 6.84 -2.12 9.55
CA GLU A 100 7.17 -3.40 10.17
C GLU A 100 6.00 -3.93 11.02
N GLU A 101 5.41 -3.07 11.86
CA GLU A 101 4.22 -3.41 12.66
C GLU A 101 3.04 -3.82 11.76
N THR A 102 2.77 -3.04 10.71
CA THR A 102 1.68 -3.33 9.77
C THR A 102 1.87 -4.67 9.07
N VAL A 103 3.09 -4.98 8.61
CA VAL A 103 3.39 -6.25 7.95
C VAL A 103 3.28 -7.42 8.93
N MET A 104 3.72 -7.27 10.18
CA MET A 104 3.55 -8.31 11.22
C MET A 104 2.07 -8.59 11.50
N ALA A 105 1.25 -7.54 11.64
CA ALA A 105 -0.20 -7.68 11.85
C ALA A 105 -0.88 -8.42 10.68
N LEU A 106 -0.53 -8.06 9.44
CA LEU A 106 -1.06 -8.71 8.23
C LEU A 106 -0.65 -10.18 8.10
N GLN A 107 0.52 -10.57 8.62
CA GLN A 107 0.97 -11.96 8.63
C GLN A 107 0.19 -12.81 9.64
N ALA A 108 -0.07 -12.28 10.84
CA ALA A 108 -0.89 -12.95 11.84
C ALA A 108 -2.33 -13.22 11.34
N ASP A 109 -2.88 -12.29 10.54
CA ASP A 109 -4.18 -12.44 9.89
C ASP A 109 -4.20 -13.61 8.88
N LYS A 110 -3.15 -13.74 8.07
CA LYS A 110 -3.03 -14.85 7.11
C LYS A 110 -2.97 -16.21 7.81
N ASP A 111 -2.26 -16.29 8.92
CA ASP A 111 -2.14 -17.52 9.67
C ASP A 111 -3.51 -17.94 10.27
N ARG A 112 -4.31 -17.00 10.77
CA ARG A 112 -5.68 -17.28 11.26
C ARG A 112 -6.61 -17.82 10.17
N ASP A 113 -6.59 -17.23 8.97
CA ASP A 113 -7.45 -17.66 7.86
C ASP A 113 -7.06 -19.06 7.32
N SER A 114 -5.79 -19.46 7.47
CA SER A 114 -5.32 -20.80 7.06
C SER A 114 -5.69 -21.93 8.02
N HIS A 115 -6.10 -21.61 9.26
CA HIS A 115 -6.47 -22.60 10.29
C HIS A 115 -7.99 -22.87 10.36
N GLY A 116 -8.79 -22.21 9.51
CA GLY A 116 -10.25 -22.40 9.42
C GLY A 116 -10.70 -23.59 8.58
N ILE A 117 -9.78 -24.37 7.98
CA ILE A 117 -10.11 -25.56 7.18
C ILE A 117 -9.64 -26.82 7.93
N SER A 118 -10.19 -27.06 9.12
CA SER A 118 -10.09 -28.36 9.79
C SER A 118 -11.21 -28.54 10.81
N SER A 119 -12.44 -28.68 10.33
CA SER A 119 -13.42 -29.60 10.91
C SER A 119 -14.59 -29.63 9.94
N ASP A 120 -14.76 -30.78 9.29
CA ASP A 120 -16.01 -31.36 8.76
C ASP A 120 -15.67 -32.18 7.51
N ALA A 121 -15.04 -33.33 7.78
CA ALA A 121 -15.04 -34.51 6.93
C ALA A 121 -15.06 -35.74 7.84
#